data_AF-A0A401LXN9-F1
#
_entry.id   AF-A0A401LXN9-F1
#
_cell.length_a   1.000
_cell.length_b   1.000
_cell.length_c   1.000
_cell.angle_alpha   90.00
_cell.angle_beta   90.00
_cell.angle_gamma   90.00
#
_symmetry.space_group_name_H-M   'P 1'
#
loop_
_entity.id
_entity.type
_entity.pdbx_description
1 polymer ?
#
loop_
_entity_poly.entity_id
_entity_poly.type
_entity_poly.pdbx_seq_one_letter_code
_entity_poly.pdbx_strand_id
1 'polypeptide(L)' 'MMDTIVEAPKMFREMDGVKLENVQLPHVQETLSHCRNVELRNVQVKNADYPFAHSANIRIENYSQNGNYSFL' A
#
# COMPACT_ATOMS: atom_id res chain seq x y z
N MET A 1 -4.76 7.71 -6.58
CA MET A 1 -5.03 8.67 -5.48
C MET A 1 -3.76 9.43 -5.19
N MET A 2 -3.85 10.74 -4.95
CA MET A 2 -2.69 11.61 -4.80
C MET A 2 -2.86 12.56 -3.60
N ASP A 3 -1.76 12.95 -2.95
CA ASP A 3 -1.70 14.00 -1.92
C ASP A 3 -2.75 13.83 -0.80
N THR A 4 -2.86 12.62 -0.26
CA THR A 4 -3.94 12.22 0.64
C THR A 4 -3.43 11.43 1.84
N ILE A 5 -4.12 11.55 2.97
CA ILE A 5 -3.99 10.64 4.11
C ILE A 5 -5.18 9.69 4.11
N VAL A 6 -4.92 8.38 4.18
CA VAL A 6 -5.95 7.34 4.17
C VAL A 6 -5.95 6.63 5.51
N GLU A 7 -6.92 6.98 6.36
CA GLU A 7 -7.11 6.42 7.70
C GLU A 7 -8.06 5.23 7.68
N ALA A 8 -7.79 4.26 6.82
CA ALA A 8 -8.62 3.06 6.66
C ALA A 8 -7.75 1.79 6.66
N PRO A 9 -8.02 0.82 7.55
CA PRO A 9 -7.13 -0.33 7.75
C PRO A 9 -7.12 -1.34 6.59
N LYS A 10 -8.06 -1.24 5.63
CA LYS A 10 -8.36 -2.31 4.65
C LYS A 10 -8.86 -1.80 3.28
N MET A 11 -8.52 -0.56 2.88
CA MET A 11 -9.21 0.15 1.78
C MET A 11 -9.00 -0.43 0.37
N PHE A 12 -7.79 -0.80 -0.02
CA PHE A 12 -7.49 -1.22 -1.40
C PHE A 12 -7.33 -2.74 -1.48
N ARG A 13 -8.43 -3.45 -1.77
CA ARG A 13 -8.40 -4.91 -1.92
C ARG A 13 -8.91 -5.34 -3.27
N GLU A 14 -8.33 -6.42 -3.79
CA GLU A 14 -8.80 -7.09 -5.00
C GLU A 14 -8.87 -6.12 -6.22
N MET A 15 -7.98 -5.12 -6.24
CA MET A 15 -7.94 -4.09 -7.27
C MET A 15 -6.89 -4.39 -8.35
N ASP A 16 -7.11 -3.89 -9.56
CA ASP A 16 -6.13 -3.89 -10.65
C ASP A 16 -5.83 -2.44 -11.06
N GLY A 17 -4.55 -2.05 -11.11
CA GLY A 17 -4.12 -0.73 -11.55
C GLY A 17 -4.12 0.34 -10.44
N VAL A 18 -3.82 -0.04 -9.21
CA VAL A 18 -3.76 0.92 -8.07
C VAL A 18 -2.56 1.85 -8.24
N LYS A 19 -2.79 3.16 -8.26
CA LYS A 19 -1.72 4.17 -8.29
C LYS A 19 -1.84 5.12 -7.10
N LEU A 20 -0.80 5.17 -6.27
CA LEU A 20 -0.71 6.04 -5.09
C LEU A 20 0.53 6.94 -5.20
N GLU A 21 0.35 8.24 -5.07
CA GLU A 21 1.43 9.22 -5.11
C GLU A 21 1.30 10.23 -3.95
N ASN A 22 2.37 10.44 -3.19
CA ASN A 22 2.36 11.32 -2.00
C ASN A 22 1.27 10.93 -0.99
N VAL A 23 1.10 9.62 -0.73
CA VAL A 23 0.03 9.09 0.14
C VAL A 23 0.60 8.61 1.47
N GLN A 24 -0.10 8.93 2.56
CA GLN A 24 0.20 8.39 3.89
C GLN A 24 -0.90 7.43 4.34
N LEU A 25 -0.51 6.25 4.81
CA LEU A 25 -1.39 5.20 5.29
C LEU A 25 -0.98 4.84 6.73
N PRO A 26 -1.51 5.55 7.75
CA PRO A 26 -1.12 5.33 9.15
C PRO A 26 -1.62 4.00 9.75
N HIS A 27 -2.61 3.37 9.11
CA HIS A 27 -3.20 2.10 9.54
C HIS A 27 -3.23 1.14 8.36
N VAL A 28 -2.20 0.30 8.23
CA VAL A 28 -2.09 -0.63 7.11
C VAL A 28 -2.13 -2.06 7.62
N GLN A 29 -3.28 -2.70 7.69
CA GLN A 29 -3.28 -4.14 7.90
C GLN A 29 -3.08 -4.80 6.54
N GLU A 30 -4.18 -5.25 5.95
CA GLU A 30 -4.22 -5.89 4.63
C GLU A 30 -4.68 -4.87 3.55
N THR A 31 -4.17 -3.64 3.62
CA THR A 31 -4.70 -2.49 2.85
C THR A 31 -4.42 -2.56 1.36
N LEU A 32 -3.47 -3.37 0.88
CA LEU A 32 -3.17 -3.58 -0.55
C LEU A 32 -3.26 -5.06 -0.91
N SER A 33 -4.07 -5.85 -0.21
CA SER A 33 -4.14 -7.29 -0.42
C SER A 33 -4.85 -7.65 -1.74
N HIS A 34 -4.38 -8.72 -2.40
CA HIS A 34 -4.91 -9.22 -3.67
C HIS A 34 -4.92 -8.19 -4.81
N CYS A 35 -4.01 -7.21 -4.78
CA CYS A 35 -3.93 -6.18 -5.81
C CYS A 35 -2.96 -6.56 -6.93
N ARG A 36 -3.24 -6.10 -8.15
CA ARG A 36 -2.36 -6.28 -9.31
C ARG A 36 -2.03 -4.94 -9.95
N ASN A 37 -0.84 -4.85 -10.56
CA ASN A 37 -0.37 -3.67 -11.29
C ASN A 37 -0.39 -2.40 -10.40
N VAL A 38 0.27 -2.49 -9.25
CA VAL A 38 0.29 -1.42 -8.24
C VAL A 38 1.50 -0.51 -8.47
N GLU A 39 1.30 0.80 -8.45
CA GLU A 39 2.35 1.81 -8.50
C GLU A 39 2.29 2.68 -7.25
N LEU A 40 3.38 2.68 -6.46
CA LEU A 40 3.53 3.47 -5.25
C LEU A 40 4.68 4.46 -5.42
N ARG A 41 4.41 5.76 -5.28
CA ARG A 41 5.41 6.82 -5.36
C ARG A 41 5.33 7.75 -4.14
N ASN A 42 6.42 7.91 -3.41
CA ASN A 42 6.45 8.75 -2.20
C ASN A 42 5.34 8.37 -1.20
N VAL A 43 5.25 7.07 -0.88
CA VAL A 43 4.20 6.51 -0.02
C VAL A 43 4.78 6.09 1.33
N GLN A 44 4.11 6.45 2.41
CA GLN A 44 4.49 6.07 3.76
C GLN A 44 3.40 5.22 4.41
N VAL A 45 3.78 4.06 4.95
CA VAL A 45 2.86 3.17 5.66
C VAL A 45 3.30 2.96 7.11
N LYS A 46 2.32 2.89 8.01
CA LYS A 46 2.54 2.52 9.41
C LYS A 46 1.58 1.40 9.82
N ASN A 47 1.99 0.67 10.87
CA ASN A 47 1.26 -0.48 11.40
C ASN A 47 1.01 -1.56 10.32
N ALA A 48 1.98 -1.73 9.41
CA ALA A 48 1.90 -2.60 8.23
C ALA A 48 1.86 -4.10 8.58
N ASP A 49 0.69 -4.73 8.59
CA ASP A 49 0.47 -6.17 8.81
C ASP A 49 0.03 -6.87 7.53
N TYR A 50 1.02 -7.32 6.74
CA TYR A 50 0.82 -7.95 5.42
C TYR A 50 0.12 -7.04 4.38
N PRO A 51 0.66 -5.82 4.14
CA PRO A 51 0.09 -4.87 3.20
C PRO A 51 -0.16 -5.47 1.82
N PHE A 52 0.76 -6.30 1.32
CA PHE A 52 0.81 -6.77 -0.06
C PHE A 52 0.39 -8.23 -0.24
N ALA A 53 -0.23 -8.87 0.75
CA ALA A 53 -0.58 -10.29 0.66
C ALA A 53 -1.32 -10.62 -0.65
N HIS A 54 -0.80 -11.60 -1.40
CA HIS A 54 -1.33 -12.06 -2.70
C HIS A 54 -1.36 -11.01 -3.81
N SER A 55 -0.48 -10.01 -3.75
CA SER A 55 -0.38 -8.99 -4.78
C SER A 55 0.73 -9.28 -5.80
N ALA A 56 0.59 -8.74 -7.01
CA ALA A 56 1.56 -8.96 -8.08
C ALA A 56 1.80 -7.69 -8.91
N ASN A 57 2.97 -7.62 -9.56
CA ASN A 57 3.39 -6.51 -10.41
C ASN A 57 3.35 -5.15 -9.69
N ILE A 58 4.08 -5.05 -8.57
CA ILE A 58 4.16 -3.82 -7.78
C ILE A 58 5.43 -3.05 -8.16
N ARG A 59 5.28 -1.77 -8.49
CA ARG A 59 6.35 -0.81 -8.70
C ARG A 59 6.38 0.17 -7.55
N ILE A 60 7.56 0.39 -6.99
CA ILE A 60 7.73 1.19 -5.78
C ILE A 60 8.88 2.20 -5.97
N GLU A 61 8.62 3.47 -5.68
CA GLU A 61 9.58 4.57 -5.66
C GLU A 61 9.39 5.39 -4.38
N ASN A 62 10.46 5.64 -3.62
CA ASN A 62 10.42 6.45 -2.39
C ASN A 62 9.37 5.97 -1.36
N TYR A 63 9.36 4.66 -1.07
CA TYR A 63 8.45 4.06 -0.11
C TYR A 63 9.10 3.85 1.25
N SER A 64 8.35 4.13 2.32
CA SER A 64 8.76 3.87 3.70
C SER A 64 7.70 3.05 4.42
N GLN A 65 8.14 1.99 5.09
CA GLN A 65 7.27 1.10 5.86
C GLN A 65 7.75 0.97 7.29
N ASN A 66 6.80 1.12 8.22
CA ASN A 66 6.93 0.70 9.60
C ASN A 66 5.85 -0.36 9.92
N GLY A 67 6.25 -1.60 10.21
CA GLY A 67 5.34 -2.70 10.51
C GLY A 67 6.00 -4.06 10.38
N ASN A 68 5.23 -5.13 10.57
CA ASN A 68 5.75 -6.47 10.79
C ASN A 68 6.21 -7.19 9.52
N TYR A 69 5.62 -6.92 8.35
CA TYR A 69 5.90 -7.68 7.11
C TYR A 69 5.92 -6.81 5.86
N SER A 70 7.04 -6.77 5.15
CA SER A 70 7.26 -5.91 3.97
C SER A 70 7.27 -6.63 2.63
N PHE A 71 7.18 -7.96 2.62
CA PHE A 71 7.59 -8.75 1.45
C PHE A 71 6.43 -9.19 0.53
N LEU A 72 6.81 -9.35 -0.74
CA LEU A 72 6.07 -9.82 -1.93
C LEU A 72 5.76 -11.32 -1.90
#